data_AF-A0A4Q0YK89-F1
#
_entry.id   AF-A0A4Q0YK89-F1
#
_cell.length_a   1.000
_cell.length_b   1.000
_cell.length_c   1.000
_cell.angle_alpha   90.00
_cell.angle_beta   90.00
_cell.angle_gamma   90.00
#
_symmetry.space_group_name_H-M   'P 1'
#
loop_
_entity.id
_entity.type
_entity.pdbx_description
1 polymer ?
#
loop_
_entity_poly.entity_id
_entity_poly.type
_entity_poly.pdbx_seq_one_letter_code
_entity_poly.pdbx_strand_id
1 'polypeptide(L)'
;MKLGHLPVVVFIALSSASTFASQGTESVVSGGMKYDLVDTSDVAVYSQFAFASQTGLHAGRQVINRALNIKGEVTGNLIIESSEKSALTFDDPLMKKVNIAAGFWLLKFPPETELASKLVWVRQQPGVLSAEIEVKNNLKQLDKFKNNEQVVQCHRLFSFP
;
A
#
# COMPACT_ATOMS: atom_id res chain seq x y z
N MET A 1 -22.65 -6.75 69.30
CA MET A 1 -22.45 -7.69 68.18
C MET A 1 -22.49 -6.89 66.88
N LYS A 2 -21.36 -6.74 66.19
CA LYS A 2 -21.19 -5.89 65.00
C LYS A 2 -21.45 -6.72 63.73
N LEU A 3 -22.44 -6.32 62.92
CA LEU A 3 -22.62 -6.82 61.54
C LEU A 3 -21.64 -6.09 60.62
N GLY A 4 -20.64 -6.82 60.11
CA GLY A 4 -19.76 -6.35 59.04
C GLY A 4 -20.44 -6.52 57.68
N HIS A 5 -20.55 -5.42 56.93
CA HIS A 5 -20.91 -5.44 55.51
C HIS A 5 -19.63 -5.68 54.69
N LEU A 6 -19.61 -6.73 53.88
CA LEU A 6 -18.59 -6.98 52.85
C LEU A 6 -19.15 -6.54 51.50
N PRO A 7 -18.48 -5.66 50.74
CA PRO A 7 -18.84 -5.43 49.35
C PRO A 7 -18.29 -6.57 48.48
N VAL A 8 -19.18 -7.18 47.69
CA VAL A 8 -18.85 -8.13 46.63
C VAL A 8 -18.19 -7.36 45.48
N VAL A 9 -16.89 -7.58 45.27
CA VAL A 9 -16.16 -7.04 44.11
C VAL A 9 -16.36 -8.01 42.95
N VAL A 10 -17.15 -7.58 41.96
CA VAL A 10 -17.31 -8.30 40.69
C VAL A 10 -16.10 -8.01 39.82
N PHE A 11 -15.18 -8.98 39.69
CA PHE A 11 -14.13 -8.95 38.68
C PHE A 11 -14.73 -9.29 37.31
N ILE A 12 -14.98 -8.26 36.50
CA ILE A 12 -15.29 -8.46 35.07
C ILE A 12 -13.96 -8.75 34.37
N ALA A 13 -13.67 -10.04 34.15
CA ALA A 13 -12.58 -10.47 33.30
C ALA A 13 -12.89 -10.08 31.86
N LEU A 14 -12.30 -8.97 31.41
CA LEU A 14 -12.36 -8.52 30.04
C LEU A 14 -11.44 -9.44 29.21
N SER A 15 -12.00 -10.53 28.69
CA SER A 15 -11.30 -11.41 27.76
C SER A 15 -10.98 -10.61 26.49
N SER A 16 -9.70 -10.25 26.32
CA SER A 16 -9.19 -9.65 25.10
C SER A 16 -9.38 -10.65 23.96
N ALA A 17 -10.39 -10.42 23.12
CA ALA A 17 -10.54 -11.17 21.87
C ALA A 17 -9.36 -10.80 20.98
N SER A 18 -8.38 -11.70 20.86
CA SER A 18 -7.38 -11.63 19.80
C SER A 18 -8.09 -11.93 18.49
N THR A 19 -8.51 -10.89 17.77
CA THR A 19 -8.96 -11.03 16.40
C THR A 19 -7.75 -11.47 15.57
N PHE A 20 -7.70 -12.74 15.20
CA PHE A 20 -6.80 -13.19 14.14
C PHE A 20 -7.19 -12.43 12.88
N ALA A 21 -6.38 -11.45 12.49
CA ALA A 21 -6.49 -10.80 11.20
C ALA A 21 -6.38 -11.90 10.15
N SER A 22 -7.45 -12.11 9.38
CA SER A 22 -7.41 -13.01 8.24
C SER A 22 -6.32 -12.52 7.30
N GLN A 23 -5.58 -13.46 6.71
CA GLN A 23 -4.72 -13.21 5.55
C GLN A 23 -5.64 -12.85 4.36
N GLY A 24 -6.25 -11.67 4.43
CA GLY A 24 -6.82 -11.01 3.27
C GLY A 24 -5.64 -10.60 2.42
N THR A 25 -5.67 -10.94 1.14
CA THR A 25 -4.80 -10.38 0.11
C THR A 25 -4.72 -8.87 0.33
N GLU A 26 -3.61 -8.39 0.92
CA GLU A 26 -3.50 -6.98 1.22
C GLU A 26 -3.41 -6.25 -0.12
N SER A 27 -4.24 -5.23 -0.27
CA SER A 27 -4.37 -4.48 -1.52
C SER A 27 -4.10 -3.01 -1.27
N VAL A 28 -3.54 -2.36 -2.27
CA VAL A 28 -3.07 -0.98 -2.22
C VAL A 28 -3.83 -0.16 -3.25
N VAL A 29 -4.20 1.07 -2.90
CA VAL A 29 -4.72 2.03 -3.85
C VAL A 29 -3.67 3.10 -4.10
N SER A 30 -3.35 3.33 -5.37
CA SER A 30 -2.37 4.32 -5.82
C SER A 30 -2.81 4.90 -7.16
N GLY A 31 -2.90 6.23 -7.26
CA GLY A 31 -3.30 6.92 -8.49
C GLY A 31 -4.67 6.49 -9.00
N GLY A 32 -5.61 6.22 -8.09
CA GLY A 32 -6.96 5.73 -8.41
C GLY A 32 -7.03 4.27 -8.88
N MET A 33 -5.92 3.53 -8.89
CA MET A 33 -5.89 2.11 -9.25
C MET A 33 -5.71 1.23 -8.02
N LYS A 34 -6.42 0.09 -8.00
CA LYS A 34 -6.23 -0.96 -7.00
C LYS A 34 -5.15 -1.94 -7.46
N TYR A 35 -4.24 -2.29 -6.56
CA TYR A 35 -3.21 -3.29 -6.77
C TYR A 35 -3.31 -4.37 -5.69
N ASP A 36 -3.11 -5.62 -6.09
CA ASP A 36 -2.97 -6.73 -5.16
C ASP A 36 -1.48 -7.02 -4.94
N LEU A 37 -1.09 -7.37 -3.73
CA LEU A 37 0.24 -7.91 -3.49
C LEU A 37 0.46 -9.20 -4.28
N VAL A 38 1.63 -9.32 -4.88
CA VAL A 38 2.07 -10.57 -5.50
C VAL A 38 2.77 -11.38 -4.42
N ASP A 39 2.19 -12.52 -4.03
CA ASP A 39 2.82 -13.45 -3.10
C ASP A 39 4.11 -14.00 -3.71
N THR A 40 5.15 -14.09 -2.88
CA THR A 40 6.54 -14.40 -3.24
C THR A 40 6.73 -15.81 -3.83
N SER A 41 5.67 -16.61 -3.94
CA SER A 41 5.69 -17.93 -4.57
C SER A 41 5.79 -17.89 -6.10
N ASP A 42 5.57 -16.74 -6.75
CA ASP A 42 5.41 -16.69 -8.22
C ASP A 42 6.30 -15.65 -8.95
N VAL A 43 7.37 -15.16 -8.32
CA VAL A 43 8.28 -14.19 -8.96
C VAL A 43 9.73 -14.64 -8.87
N ALA A 44 10.21 -15.24 -9.96
CA ALA A 44 11.63 -15.42 -10.21
C ALA A 44 12.33 -14.04 -10.23
N VAL A 45 13.09 -13.78 -9.17
CA VAL A 45 14.33 -12.99 -9.09
C VAL A 45 14.38 -11.69 -9.90
N TYR A 46 14.12 -10.57 -9.21
CA TYR A 46 14.85 -9.30 -9.42
C TYR A 46 15.05 -8.65 -8.05
N SER A 47 16.25 -8.82 -7.48
CA SER A 47 16.64 -8.25 -6.20
C SER A 47 17.60 -7.08 -6.40
N GLN A 48 17.29 -5.93 -5.80
CA GLN A 48 18.29 -5.09 -5.11
C GLN A 48 17.76 -4.46 -3.80
N PHE A 49 16.46 -4.56 -3.48
CA PHE A 49 15.90 -4.19 -2.16
C PHE A 49 14.80 -5.17 -1.73
N ALA A 50 15.14 -6.45 -1.59
CA ALA A 50 14.17 -7.48 -1.25
C ALA A 50 14.03 -7.64 0.27
N PHE A 51 13.23 -6.80 0.93
CA PHE A 51 12.65 -7.10 2.25
C PHE A 51 11.50 -8.12 2.12
N ALA A 52 11.72 -9.16 1.30
CA ALA A 52 10.70 -10.05 0.78
C ALA A 52 10.11 -11.05 1.79
N SER A 53 10.46 -10.94 3.08
CA SER A 53 10.00 -11.84 4.14
C SER A 53 9.23 -11.17 5.27
N GLN A 54 8.92 -9.88 5.18
CA GLN A 54 8.11 -9.18 6.19
C GLN A 54 6.64 -9.20 5.78
N THR A 55 5.78 -9.77 6.64
CA THR A 55 4.33 -9.59 6.59
C THR A 55 4.00 -8.10 6.66
N GLY A 56 3.05 -7.64 5.84
CA GLY A 56 2.69 -6.23 5.71
C GLY A 56 3.22 -5.54 4.45
N LEU A 57 3.04 -4.23 4.40
CA LEU A 57 3.26 -3.40 3.22
C LEU A 57 4.50 -2.51 3.38
N HIS A 58 5.63 -3.06 2.97
CA HIS A 58 6.95 -2.42 3.02
C HIS A 58 7.42 -2.00 1.63
N ALA A 59 8.47 -1.15 1.58
CA ALA A 59 9.11 -0.81 0.31
C ALA A 59 9.70 -2.04 -0.38
N GLY A 60 9.66 -2.07 -1.71
CA GLY A 60 10.15 -3.16 -2.56
C GLY A 60 9.15 -4.31 -2.78
N ARG A 61 7.99 -4.31 -2.09
CA ARG A 61 6.92 -5.28 -2.34
C ARG A 61 6.37 -5.12 -3.76
N GLN A 62 6.26 -6.24 -4.47
CA GLN A 62 5.69 -6.28 -5.81
C GLN A 62 4.17 -6.32 -5.73
N VAL A 63 3.53 -5.53 -6.58
CA VAL A 63 2.08 -5.42 -6.67
C VAL A 63 1.62 -5.51 -8.12
N ILE A 64 0.37 -5.94 -8.33
CA ILE A 64 -0.21 -6.06 -9.65
C ILE A 64 -1.63 -5.51 -9.67
N ASN A 65 -1.93 -4.66 -10.66
CA ASN A 65 -3.30 -4.37 -11.02
C ASN A 65 -3.75 -5.47 -11.99
N ARG A 66 -4.58 -6.40 -11.53
CA ARG A 66 -5.02 -7.55 -12.34
C ARG A 66 -5.91 -7.15 -13.50
N ALA A 67 -6.70 -6.09 -13.35
CA ALA A 67 -7.62 -5.62 -14.40
C ALA A 67 -6.86 -5.12 -15.64
N LEU A 68 -5.71 -4.49 -15.45
CA LEU A 68 -4.89 -3.90 -16.51
C LEU A 68 -3.58 -4.65 -16.75
N ASN A 69 -3.32 -5.72 -16.00
CA ASN A 69 -2.07 -6.47 -15.99
C ASN A 69 -0.82 -5.57 -15.81
N ILE A 70 -0.93 -4.54 -14.96
CA ILE A 70 0.17 -3.60 -14.68
C ILE A 70 0.89 -4.05 -13.42
N LYS A 71 2.19 -4.34 -13.56
CA LYS A 71 3.07 -4.60 -12.42
C LYS A 71 3.66 -3.30 -11.88
N GLY A 72 3.79 -3.24 -10.57
CA GLY A 72 4.40 -2.13 -9.86
C GLY A 72 5.13 -2.57 -8.61
N GLU A 73 5.79 -1.61 -7.99
CA GLU A 73 6.57 -1.79 -6.77
C GLU A 73 6.22 -0.70 -5.76
N VAL A 74 6.04 -1.09 -4.50
CA VAL A 74 5.82 -0.15 -3.39
C VAL A 74 7.11 0.60 -3.09
N THR A 75 7.06 1.93 -3.05
CA THR A 75 8.28 2.77 -3.00
C THR A 75 8.78 3.12 -1.60
N GLY A 76 7.98 2.95 -0.55
CA GLY A 76 8.27 3.49 0.78
C GLY A 76 7.72 4.90 1.02
N ASN A 77 6.97 5.46 0.07
CA ASN A 77 6.43 6.80 0.16
C ASN A 77 4.90 6.81 0.27
N LEU A 78 4.37 7.82 0.94
CA LEU A 78 2.96 8.19 0.89
C LEU A 78 2.80 9.48 0.09
N ILE A 79 1.84 9.51 -0.82
CA ILE A 79 1.39 10.73 -1.50
C ILE A 79 0.17 11.23 -0.75
N ILE A 80 0.20 12.49 -0.34
CA ILE A 80 -0.93 13.11 0.34
C ILE A 80 -1.36 14.37 -0.37
N GLU A 81 -2.65 14.65 -0.31
CA GLU A 81 -3.23 15.96 -0.61
C GLU A 81 -3.63 16.61 0.71
N SER A 82 -3.28 17.88 0.88
CA SER A 82 -3.55 18.63 2.09
C SER A 82 -4.06 20.04 1.80
N SER A 83 -4.93 20.52 2.68
CA SER A 83 -5.31 21.95 2.72
C SER A 83 -4.14 22.85 3.15
N GLU A 84 -3.12 22.28 3.81
CA GLU A 84 -1.93 22.98 4.26
C GLU A 84 -0.89 23.05 3.14
N LYS A 85 -1.02 24.06 2.27
CA LYS A 85 -0.21 24.18 1.05
C LYS A 85 1.27 24.48 1.30
N SER A 86 1.58 25.19 2.37
CA SER A 86 2.92 25.74 2.63
C SER A 86 3.76 24.88 3.57
N ALA A 87 3.15 24.32 4.62
CA ALA A 87 3.85 23.49 5.60
C ALA A 87 2.86 22.57 6.31
N LEU A 88 3.19 21.28 6.41
CA LEU A 88 2.43 20.30 7.19
C LEU A 88 2.72 20.45 8.68
N THR A 89 1.67 20.53 9.49
CA THR A 89 1.73 20.74 10.94
C THR A 89 2.06 19.49 11.75
N PHE A 90 1.74 18.30 11.23
CA PHE A 90 2.03 17.02 11.87
C PHE A 90 3.40 16.48 11.46
N ASP A 91 4.04 15.66 12.29
CA ASP A 91 5.37 15.10 12.01
C ASP A 91 5.54 13.68 12.54
N ASP A 92 6.51 12.96 11.99
CA ASP A 92 6.94 11.64 12.42
C ASP A 92 8.48 11.57 12.35
N PRO A 93 9.18 11.09 13.40
CA PRO A 93 10.64 11.11 13.44
C PRO A 93 11.34 10.37 12.29
N LEU A 94 10.67 9.40 11.68
CA LEU A 94 11.21 8.62 10.57
C LEU A 94 10.86 9.22 9.20
N MET A 95 9.95 10.19 9.17
CA MET A 95 9.42 10.75 7.94
C MET A 95 10.24 11.92 7.42
N LYS A 96 10.40 12.00 6.09
CA LYS A 96 10.85 13.21 5.40
C LYS A 96 9.72 13.76 4.53
N LYS A 97 9.37 15.02 4.73
CA LYS A 97 8.35 15.74 3.95
C LYS A 97 9.00 16.37 2.72
N VAL A 98 8.38 16.17 1.56
CA VAL A 98 8.75 16.85 0.31
C VAL A 98 7.50 17.51 -0.25
N ASN A 99 7.52 18.82 -0.42
CA ASN A 99 6.45 19.54 -1.10
C ASN A 99 6.57 19.28 -2.61
N ILE A 100 5.48 18.81 -3.24
CA ILE A 100 5.45 18.61 -4.69
C ILE A 100 4.95 19.88 -5.36
N ALA A 101 3.74 20.33 -4.99
CA ALA A 101 3.12 21.63 -5.31
C ALA A 101 1.62 21.57 -4.97
N ALA A 102 0.95 22.72 -4.94
CA ALA A 102 -0.52 22.82 -4.94
C ALA A 102 -1.26 22.05 -3.83
N GLY A 103 -0.62 21.83 -2.67
CA GLY A 103 -1.19 21.05 -1.57
C GLY A 103 -0.81 19.56 -1.59
N PHE A 104 -0.07 19.10 -2.60
CA PHE A 104 0.45 17.74 -2.64
C PHE A 104 1.82 17.63 -1.97
N TRP A 105 1.97 16.58 -1.16
CA TRP A 105 3.21 16.27 -0.46
C TRP A 105 3.57 14.80 -0.64
N LEU A 106 4.87 14.53 -0.71
CA LEU A 106 5.43 13.19 -0.62
C LEU A 106 6.04 13.01 0.77
N LEU A 107 5.57 12.01 1.50
CA LEU A 107 6.07 11.61 2.81
C LEU A 107 6.94 10.37 2.62
N LYS A 108 8.25 10.51 2.80
CA LYS A 108 9.21 9.41 2.60
C LYS A 108 9.52 8.74 3.93
N PHE A 109 9.41 7.42 3.97
CA PHE A 109 9.74 6.60 5.14
C PHE A 109 10.93 5.67 4.86
N PRO A 110 11.63 5.18 5.89
CA PRO A 110 12.61 4.12 5.76
C PRO A 110 12.00 2.84 5.14
N PRO A 111 12.75 2.07 4.34
CA PRO A 111 12.24 0.89 3.63
C PRO A 111 11.55 -0.17 4.50
N GLU A 112 11.98 -0.30 5.75
CA GLU A 112 11.47 -1.22 6.76
C GLU A 112 10.18 -0.76 7.45
N THR A 113 9.65 0.40 7.06
CA THR A 113 8.45 0.97 7.67
C THR A 113 7.21 0.27 7.15
N GLU A 114 6.38 -0.21 8.08
CA GLU A 114 5.06 -0.73 7.74
C GLU A 114 4.13 0.41 7.29
N LEU A 115 3.93 0.53 5.98
CA LEU A 115 3.23 1.66 5.38
C LEU A 115 1.72 1.61 5.63
N ALA A 116 1.11 0.45 5.82
CA ALA A 116 -0.33 0.37 6.07
C ALA A 116 -0.70 1.10 7.38
N SER A 117 0.09 0.88 8.44
CA SER A 117 -0.11 1.58 9.72
C SER A 117 0.15 3.09 9.60
N LYS A 118 1.19 3.50 8.86
CA LYS A 118 1.47 4.93 8.62
C LYS A 118 0.37 5.59 7.81
N LEU A 119 -0.17 4.92 6.80
CA LEU A 119 -1.27 5.42 5.98
C LEU A 119 -2.52 5.70 6.84
N VAL A 120 -2.87 4.78 7.74
CA VAL A 120 -3.99 4.97 8.67
C VAL A 120 -3.76 6.19 9.56
N TRP A 121 -2.56 6.33 10.12
CA TRP A 121 -2.21 7.47 10.98
C TRP A 121 -2.23 8.80 10.21
N VAL A 122 -1.66 8.86 9.01
CA VAL A 122 -1.62 10.07 8.17
C VAL A 122 -3.04 10.54 7.82
N ARG A 123 -3.96 9.61 7.49
CA ARG A 123 -5.36 9.94 7.17
C ARG A 123 -6.12 10.59 8.32
N GLN A 124 -5.64 10.44 9.55
CA GLN A 124 -6.26 11.02 10.74
C GLN A 124 -5.68 12.40 11.09
N GLN A 125 -4.64 12.85 10.38
CA GLN A 125 -4.01 14.12 10.69
C GLN A 125 -4.85 15.32 10.22
N PRO A 126 -4.83 16.44 10.97
CA PRO A 126 -5.50 17.67 10.54
C PRO A 126 -5.06 18.12 9.15
N GLY A 127 -6.02 18.57 8.35
CA GLY A 127 -5.74 19.14 7.03
C GLY A 127 -5.36 18.13 5.95
N VAL A 128 -5.29 16.82 6.22
CA VAL A 128 -5.12 15.79 5.19
C VAL A 128 -6.47 15.53 4.51
N LEU A 129 -6.51 15.74 3.19
CA LEU A 129 -7.70 15.54 2.36
C LEU A 129 -7.73 14.14 1.75
N SER A 130 -6.57 13.66 1.32
CA SER A 130 -6.39 12.31 0.80
C SER A 130 -4.96 11.81 1.08
N ALA A 131 -4.79 10.50 1.15
CA ALA A 131 -3.50 9.86 1.32
C ALA A 131 -3.50 8.48 0.68
N GLU A 132 -2.43 8.18 -0.05
CA GLU A 132 -2.22 6.94 -0.80
C GLU A 132 -0.77 6.48 -0.67
N ILE A 133 -0.53 5.19 -0.86
CA ILE A 133 0.82 4.63 -0.93
C ILE A 133 1.31 4.76 -2.36
N GLU A 134 2.52 5.28 -2.56
CA GLU A 134 3.09 5.41 -3.89
C GLU A 134 3.54 4.04 -4.42
N VAL A 135 2.92 3.62 -5.52
CA VAL A 135 3.33 2.49 -6.33
C VAL A 135 4.04 2.98 -7.59
N LYS A 136 5.29 2.58 -7.77
CA LYS A 136 6.04 2.80 -9.00
C LYS A 136 5.69 1.71 -10.01
N ASN A 137 4.98 2.10 -11.07
CA ASN A 137 4.58 1.18 -12.12
C ASN A 137 5.57 1.14 -13.29
N ASN A 138 5.67 -0.01 -13.94
CA ASN A 138 6.36 -0.14 -15.23
C ASN A 138 5.36 0.02 -16.39
N LEU A 139 4.86 1.23 -16.61
CA LEU A 139 3.89 1.52 -17.68
C LEU A 139 4.43 1.21 -19.10
N LYS A 140 5.76 1.13 -19.28
CA LYS A 140 6.40 0.74 -20.54
C LYS A 140 6.07 -0.68 -21.03
N GLN A 141 5.43 -1.52 -20.20
CA GLN A 141 5.00 -2.86 -20.62
C GLN A 141 3.69 -2.88 -21.43
N LEU A 142 2.86 -1.83 -21.35
CA LEU A 142 1.62 -1.74 -22.13
C LEU A 142 1.85 -1.69 -23.65
N ASP A 143 2.95 -1.08 -24.10
CA ASP A 143 3.27 -0.96 -25.53
C ASP A 143 3.59 -2.30 -26.20
N LYS A 144 3.97 -3.33 -25.42
CA LYS A 144 4.22 -4.67 -25.96
C LYS A 144 2.93 -5.44 -26.26
N PHE A 145 1.82 -5.14 -25.59
CA PHE A 145 0.55 -5.83 -25.85
C PHE A 145 -0.14 -5.33 -27.12
N LYS A 146 -0.01 -4.04 -27.46
CA LYS A 146 -0.54 -3.50 -28.74
C LYS A 146 0.18 -4.04 -29.97
N ASN A 147 1.47 -4.36 -29.85
CA ASN A 147 2.26 -4.89 -30.96
C ASN A 147 2.00 -6.38 -31.24
N ASN A 148 1.51 -7.16 -30.27
CA ASN A 148 1.24 -8.59 -30.48
C ASN A 148 -0.12 -8.87 -31.14
N GLU A 149 -1.11 -7.98 -31.04
CA GLU A 149 -2.37 -8.15 -31.79
C GLU A 149 -2.19 -7.88 -33.30
N GLN A 150 -1.28 -6.99 -33.70
CA GLN A 150 -1.01 -6.76 -35.12
C GLN A 150 -0.25 -7.92 -35.79
N VAL A 151 0.59 -8.66 -35.06
CA VAL A 151 1.34 -9.79 -35.64
C VAL A 151 0.44 -11.00 -35.90
N VAL A 152 -0.63 -11.19 -35.10
CA VAL A 152 -1.56 -12.32 -35.28
C VAL A 152 -2.56 -12.08 -36.42
N GLN A 153 -2.88 -10.82 -36.75
CA GLN A 153 -3.74 -10.52 -37.91
C GLN A 153 -3.01 -10.62 -39.25
N CYS A 154 -1.69 -10.41 -39.32
CA CYS A 154 -0.93 -10.56 -40.57
C CYS A 154 -0.74 -12.03 -41.01
N HIS A 155 -0.89 -13.02 -40.13
CA HIS A 155 -0.70 -14.44 -40.49
C HIS A 155 -1.98 -15.17 -40.93
N ARG A 156 -3.16 -14.53 -40.87
CA ARG A 156 -4.42 -15.11 -41.37
C ARG A 156 -4.80 -14.69 -42.79
N LEU A 157 -3.99 -13.88 -43.47
CA LEU A 157 -4.27 -13.41 -44.84
C LEU A 157 -3.43 -14.09 -45.94
N PHE A 158 -2.56 -15.04 -45.61
CA PHE A 158 -1.72 -15.78 -46.58
C PHE A 158 -1.98 -17.29 -46.62
N SER A 159 -3.23 -17.70 -46.41
CA SER A 159 -3.67 -19.06 -46.75
C SER A 159 -4.82 -18.97 -47.75
N PHE A 160 -4.48 -18.88 -49.03
CA PHE A 160 -5.39 -19.24 -50.12
C PHE A 160 -4.85 -20.52 -50.79
N PRO A 161 -5.72 -21.47 -51.14
CA PRO A 161 -5.35 -22.71 -51.84
C PRO A 161 -4.85 -22.46 -53.26
#